data_AF-G8UI89-F1
#
_entry.id   AF-G8UI89-F1
#
_cell.length_a   1.000
_cell.length_b   1.000
_cell.length_c   1.000
_cell.angle_alpha   90.00
_cell.angle_beta   90.00
_cell.angle_gamma   90.00
#
_symmetry.space_group_name_H-M   'P 1'
#
loop_
_entity.id
_entity.type
_entity.pdbx_description
1 polymer ?
#
loop_
_entity_poly.entity_id
_entity_poly.type
_entity_poly.pdbx_seq_one_letter_code
_entity_poly.pdbx_strand_id
1 'polypeptide(L)'
;MLLPPLVQEGEKLQTGYVIRIGPGYPLPLPTDEDEPWKKKDEKNTYLPLQAKEGDLAVYLQSSAYEVRLNDEKYLILPHSAILMLVRDKELFE
;
A
#
# COMPACT_ATOMS: atom_id res chain seq x y z
N MET A 1 -3.63 -16.59 32.50
CA MET A 1 -2.16 -16.46 32.51
C MET A 1 -1.82 -14.97 32.41
N LEU A 2 -0.97 -14.44 33.29
CA LEU A 2 -0.49 -13.06 33.27
C LEU A 2 0.83 -13.01 32.49
N LEU A 3 0.90 -12.22 31.44
CA LEU A 3 2.15 -11.99 30.73
C LEU A 3 3.01 -10.98 31.51
N PRO A 4 4.33 -11.19 31.66
CA PRO A 4 5.21 -10.27 32.34
C PRO A 4 5.23 -8.89 31.65
N PRO A 5 5.39 -7.79 32.40
CA PRO A 5 5.28 -6.39 31.93
C PRO A 5 6.34 -5.95 30.91
N LEU A 6 7.23 -6.86 30.49
CA LEU A 6 8.26 -6.63 29.47
C LEU A 6 7.98 -7.34 28.14
N VAL A 7 6.89 -8.12 28.03
CA VAL A 7 6.41 -8.59 26.74
C VAL A 7 5.71 -7.40 26.10
N GLN A 8 6.42 -6.66 25.26
CA GLN A 8 5.75 -5.93 24.18
C GLN A 8 4.92 -6.99 23.46
N GLU A 9 3.61 -6.99 23.68
CA GLU A 9 2.68 -7.77 22.88
C GLU A 9 3.07 -7.54 21.42
N GLY A 10 3.53 -8.60 20.74
CA GLY A 10 3.98 -8.50 19.36
C GLY A 10 2.94 -7.74 18.53
N GLU A 11 3.40 -6.90 17.60
CA GLU A 11 2.49 -6.06 16.82
C GLU A 11 1.35 -6.90 16.25
N LYS A 12 0.11 -6.50 16.54
CA LYS A 12 -1.07 -7.27 16.15
C LYS A 12 -1.16 -7.29 14.62
N LEU A 13 -1.05 -8.48 14.04
CA LEU A 13 -1.23 -8.70 12.61
C LEU A 13 -2.71 -8.85 12.29
N GLN A 14 -3.11 -8.31 11.15
CA GLN A 14 -4.44 -8.50 10.59
C GLN A 14 -4.38 -8.78 9.10
N THR A 15 -5.50 -9.26 8.56
CA THR A 15 -5.66 -9.59 7.15
C THR A 15 -6.87 -8.89 6.56
N GLY A 16 -6.78 -8.48 5.30
CA GLY A 16 -7.89 -7.87 4.57
C GLY A 16 -7.63 -7.83 3.07
N TYR A 17 -8.69 -7.60 2.30
CA TYR A 17 -8.57 -7.50 0.84
C TYR A 17 -8.27 -6.07 0.39
N VAL A 18 -7.36 -5.93 -0.57
CA VAL A 18 -7.03 -4.65 -1.19
C VAL A 18 -8.15 -4.24 -2.12
N ILE A 19 -8.88 -3.19 -1.76
CA ILE A 19 -9.98 -2.67 -2.58
C ILE A 19 -9.50 -1.63 -3.60
N ARG A 20 -8.52 -0.81 -3.22
CA ARG A 20 -7.93 0.26 -4.04
C ARG A 20 -6.45 0.43 -3.72
N ILE A 21 -5.69 0.91 -4.70
CA ILE A 21 -4.27 1.24 -4.54
C ILE A 21 -3.98 2.68 -5.01
N GLY A 22 -2.98 3.31 -4.41
CA GLY A 22 -2.45 4.58 -4.88
C GLY A 22 -1.62 4.43 -6.16
N PRO A 23 -1.21 5.55 -6.79
CA PRO A 23 -0.43 5.55 -8.04
C PRO A 23 0.99 5.00 -7.90
N GLY A 24 1.47 4.85 -6.66
CA GLY A 24 2.83 4.43 -6.34
C GLY A 24 3.73 5.58 -5.94
N TYR A 25 5.03 5.36 -6.04
CA TYR A 25 6.03 6.34 -5.61
C TYR A 25 6.38 7.27 -6.76
N PRO A 26 6.35 8.60 -6.56
CA PRO A 26 6.76 9.53 -7.60
C PRO A 26 8.26 9.32 -7.90
N LEU A 27 8.59 9.16 -9.17
CA LEU A 27 9.98 9.16 -9.61
C LEU A 27 10.43 10.61 -9.85
N PRO A 28 11.66 10.98 -9.46
CA PRO A 28 12.20 12.26 -9.83
C PRO A 28 12.26 12.33 -11.36
N LEU A 29 11.68 13.40 -11.91
CA LEU A 29 11.87 13.70 -13.33
C LEU A 29 13.37 13.95 -13.55
N PRO A 30 13.95 13.46 -14.66
CA PRO A 30 15.26 13.94 -15.05
C PRO A 30 15.21 15.47 -15.09
N THR A 31 16.09 16.13 -14.33
CA THR A 31 16.38 17.54 -14.60
C THR A 31 16.91 17.57 -16.01
N ASP A 32 16.11 18.09 -16.94
CA ASP A 32 16.48 18.27 -18.35
C ASP A 32 17.82 19.03 -18.41
N GLU A 33 18.92 18.31 -18.63
CA GLU A 33 20.10 18.90 -19.25
C GLU A 33 19.85 18.92 -20.76
N ASP A 34 19.59 20.14 -21.25
CA ASP A 34 19.99 20.69 -22.56
C ASP A 34 19.66 19.93 -23.87
N GLU A 35 18.38 19.71 -24.21
CA GLU A 35 18.01 19.45 -25.62
C GLU A 35 16.75 20.22 -26.07
N PRO A 36 16.88 21.34 -26.80
CA PRO A 36 15.75 22.20 -27.21
C PRO A 36 14.75 21.56 -28.19
N TRP A 37 15.03 20.36 -28.71
CA TRP A 37 14.13 19.60 -29.59
C TRP A 37 13.32 18.52 -28.87
N LYS A 38 13.64 18.16 -27.62
CA LYS A 38 12.82 17.23 -26.85
C LYS A 38 11.62 18.00 -26.29
N LYS A 39 10.42 17.56 -26.66
CA LYS A 39 9.20 18.03 -26.00
C LYS A 39 9.31 17.69 -24.52
N LYS A 40 9.16 18.70 -23.65
CA LYS A 40 9.02 18.50 -22.21
C LYS A 40 7.76 17.68 -21.97
N ASP A 41 7.91 16.38 -21.76
CA ASP A 41 6.83 15.56 -21.22
C ASP A 41 6.81 15.81 -19.71
N GLU A 42 6.00 16.77 -19.25
CA GLU A 42 5.72 17.03 -17.83
C GLU A 42 4.88 15.89 -17.18
N LYS A 43 4.97 14.67 -17.68
CA LYS A 43 4.26 13.53 -17.11
C LYS A 43 4.98 13.07 -15.86
N ASN A 44 4.41 13.40 -14.70
CA ASN A 44 4.75 12.79 -13.42
C ASN A 44 4.77 11.27 -13.59
N THR A 45 5.97 10.68 -13.55
CA THR A 45 6.15 9.24 -13.69
C THR A 45 6.15 8.63 -12.30
N TYR A 46 5.35 7.58 -12.09
CA TYR A 46 5.26 6.88 -10.82
C TYR A 46 5.79 5.45 -10.97
N LEU A 47 6.53 4.99 -9.98
CA LEU A 47 6.84 3.57 -9.79
C LEU A 47 5.61 2.90 -9.15
N PRO A 48 4.94 1.95 -9.84
CA PRO A 48 3.71 1.35 -9.34
C PRO A 48 3.93 0.54 -8.06
N LEU A 49 2.86 0.38 -7.28
CA LEU A 49 2.86 -0.47 -6.08
C LEU A 49 2.86 -1.97 -6.45
N GLN A 50 3.36 -2.80 -5.53
CA GLN A 50 3.33 -4.27 -5.69
C GLN A 50 1.91 -4.84 -5.48
N ALA A 51 1.17 -4.23 -4.55
CA ALA A 51 -0.23 -4.56 -4.28
C ALA A 51 -1.11 -4.27 -5.50
N LYS A 52 -2.12 -5.13 -5.70
CA LYS A 52 -3.18 -4.97 -6.70
C LYS A 52 -4.54 -5.11 -6.03
N GLU A 53 -5.55 -4.53 -6.67
CA GLU A 53 -6.94 -4.74 -6.26
C GLU A 53 -7.25 -6.25 -6.28
N GLY A 54 -7.90 -6.74 -5.22
CA GLY A 54 -8.20 -8.16 -5.01
C GLY A 54 -7.15 -8.95 -4.23
N ASP A 55 -5.92 -8.43 -4.04
CA ASP A 55 -4.92 -9.15 -3.23
C ASP A 55 -5.39 -9.28 -1.76
N LEU A 56 -5.13 -10.43 -1.14
CA LEU A 56 -5.24 -10.58 0.32
C LEU A 56 -3.94 -10.08 0.97
N ALA A 57 -4.04 -8.99 1.73
CA ALA A 57 -2.92 -8.39 2.44
C ALA A 57 -2.86 -8.88 3.89
N VAL A 58 -1.65 -9.22 4.36
CA VAL A 58 -1.31 -9.35 5.79
C VAL A 58 -0.54 -8.11 6.20
N TYR A 59 -0.98 -7.41 7.24
CA TYR A 59 -0.43 -6.10 7.62
C TYR A 59 -0.42 -5.88 9.14
N LEU A 60 0.34 -4.87 9.56
CA LEU A 60 0.42 -4.42 10.95
C LEU A 60 -0.79 -3.55 11.32
N GLN A 61 -1.59 -3.97 12.29
CA GLN A 61 -2.79 -3.23 12.73
C GLN A 61 -2.43 -1.84 13.28
N SER A 62 -1.26 -1.69 13.90
CA SER A 62 -0.74 -0.43 14.46
C SER A 62 -0.63 0.69 13.43
N SER A 63 -0.49 0.35 12.14
CA SER A 63 -0.32 1.30 11.03
C SER A 63 -1.61 1.58 10.26
N ALA A 64 -2.74 1.01 10.69
CA ALA A 64 -4.02 1.13 9.99
C ALA A 64 -4.80 2.37 10.44
N TYR A 65 -5.26 3.17 9.48
CA TYR A 65 -6.19 4.27 9.70
C TYR A 65 -7.60 3.84 9.31
N GLU A 66 -8.52 3.84 10.27
CA GLU A 66 -9.92 3.52 10.03
C GLU A 66 -10.67 4.69 9.40
N VAL A 67 -11.41 4.41 8.33
CA VAL A 67 -12.23 5.38 7.60
C VAL A 67 -13.60 4.78 7.35
N ARG A 68 -14.66 5.60 7.39
CA ARG A 68 -16.00 5.20 6.95
C ARG A 68 -16.37 5.89 5.66
N LEU A 69 -16.82 5.12 4.67
CA LEU A 69 -17.29 5.59 3.37
C LEU A 69 -18.61 4.88 3.08
N ASN A 70 -19.67 5.62 2.79
CA ASN A 70 -21.01 5.07 2.48
C ASN A 70 -21.49 4.05 3.54
N ASP A 71 -21.32 4.38 4.83
CA ASP A 71 -21.64 3.51 5.99
C ASP A 71 -20.84 2.21 6.09
N GLU A 72 -19.84 2.00 5.24
CA GLU A 72 -18.91 0.88 5.30
C GLU A 72 -17.56 1.28 5.89
N LYS A 73 -16.94 0.37 6.63
CA LYS A 73 -15.65 0.57 7.28
C LYS A 73 -14.52 0.08 6.37
N TYR A 74 -13.55 0.96 6.14
CA TYR A 74 -12.33 0.71 5.39
C TYR A 74 -11.10 1.00 6.25
N LEU A 75 -9.97 0.43 5.85
CA LEU A 75 -8.67 0.70 6.46
C LEU A 75 -7.73 1.25 5.38
N ILE A 76 -7.11 2.39 5.67
CA ILE A 76 -6.04 2.95 4.86
C ILE A 76 -4.71 2.56 5.50
N LEU A 77 -3.82 1.99 4.70
CA LEU A 77 -2.52 1.49 5.14
C LEU A 77 -1.42 2.09 4.25
N PRO A 78 -0.27 2.51 4.83
CA PRO A 78 0.92 2.74 4.04
C PRO A 78 1.40 1.40 3.46
N HIS A 79 1.90 1.39 2.21
CA HIS A 79 2.35 0.15 1.57
C HIS A 79 3.46 -0.57 2.37
N SER A 80 4.28 0.18 3.11
CA SER A 80 5.33 -0.37 3.99
C SER A 80 4.81 -1.16 5.19
N ALA A 81 3.54 -1.01 5.58
CA ALA A 81 2.92 -1.78 6.66
C ALA A 81 2.37 -3.14 6.20
N ILE A 82 2.38 -3.40 4.89
CA ILE A 82 1.98 -4.69 4.31
C ILE A 82 3.19 -5.62 4.38
N LEU A 83 3.04 -6.74 5.08
CA LEU A 83 4.09 -7.74 5.26
C LEU A 83 4.04 -8.83 4.19
N MET A 84 2.84 -9.14 3.69
CA MET A 84 2.64 -10.16 2.66
C MET A 84 1.39 -9.86 1.83
N LEU A 85 1.47 -10.19 0.54
CA LEU A 85 0.34 -10.17 -0.39
C LEU A 85 0.16 -11.57 -0.96
N VAL A 86 -1.01 -12.15 -0.76
CA VAL A 86 -1.41 -13.41 -1.37
C VAL A 86 -2.30 -13.08 -2.55
N ARG A 87 -1.87 -13.53 -3.73
CA ARG A 87 -2.60 -13.34 -4.99
C ARG A 87 -3.07 -14.69 -5.48
N ASP A 88 -4.35 -14.96 -5.30
CA ASP A 88 -4.96 -16.14 -5.86
C ASP A 88 -5.59 -15.79 -7.21
N LYS A 89 -5.10 -16.42 -8.27
CA LYS A 89 -5.57 -16.15 -9.64
C LYS A 89 -6.90 -16.83 -9.92
N GLU A 90 -7.22 -17.89 -9.19
CA GLU A 90 -8.41 -18.71 -9.42
C GLU A 90 -9.65 -18.15 -8.71
N LEU A 91 -9.49 -17.27 -7.71
CA LEU A 91 -10.60 -16.64 -6.99
C LEU A 91 -11.29 -15.50 -7.78
N PHE A 92 -10.68 -15.05 -8.87
CA PHE A 92 -11.15 -13.91 -9.68
C PHE A 92 -11.32 -14.26 -11.17
N GLU A 93 -11.27 -15.56 -11.54
CA GLU A 93 -11.79 -16.07 -12.82
C GLU A 93 -13.24 -16.55 -12.71
#